data_AF-A0A6J0GI49-F1
#
_entry.id   AF-A0A6J0GI49-F1
#
_cell.length_a   1.000
_cell.length_b   1.000
_cell.length_c   1.000
_cell.angle_alpha   90.00
_cell.angle_beta   90.00
_cell.angle_gamma   90.00
#
_symmetry.space_group_name_H-M   'P 1'
#
loop_
_entity.id
_entity.type
_entity.pdbx_description
1 polymer ?
#
loop_
_entity_poly.entity_id
_entity_poly.type
_entity_poly.pdbx_seq_one_letter_code
_entity_poly.pdbx_strand_id
1 'polypeptide(L)'
;MNMYLFVYDLMQFCGHSWIFTNMIIRFMTFGKGLVMRVCQLLSILEILHILTGIDKSRLLPRFLQITERIIVLFVVINSQEEVQGKYVVCVLFFLWNLLDVVRYTYSMLARMGIYYLPLTWLNFSLCIPLYPLSVLAKAFAICVSLPYFEYFGTYSIKLPFPFAFSIYFPYVLKMYLLVLFTGMCFIIQNLFSERKAHLGTGNIKTKRS
;
A
#
# COMPACT_ATOMS: atom_id res chain seq x y z
N MET A 1 -0.62 16.48 21.82
CA MET A 1 0.17 16.17 20.61
C MET A 1 0.99 14.91 20.90
N ASN A 2 0.74 13.80 20.22
CA ASN A 2 1.54 12.58 20.40
C ASN A 2 2.84 12.74 19.60
N MET A 3 3.88 13.29 20.24
CA MET A 3 5.18 13.56 19.62
C MET A 3 5.78 12.31 18.95
N TYR A 4 5.59 11.14 19.56
CA TYR A 4 5.98 9.86 19.00
C TYR A 4 5.39 9.61 17.60
N LEU A 5 4.08 9.77 17.43
CA LEU A 5 3.42 9.52 16.15
C LEU A 5 3.79 10.56 15.10
N PHE A 6 4.02 11.81 15.52
CA PHE A 6 4.53 12.85 14.63
C PHE A 6 5.91 12.48 14.07
N VAL A 7 6.84 12.05 14.94
CA VAL A 7 8.18 11.61 14.51
C VAL A 7 8.10 10.39 13.60
N TYR A 8 7.21 9.45 13.91
CA TYR A 8 6.95 8.30 13.05
C TYR A 8 6.46 8.71 11.65
N ASP A 9 5.44 9.57 11.56
CA ASP A 9 4.90 10.03 10.27
C ASP A 9 5.94 10.83 9.48
N LEU A 10 6.76 11.65 10.16
CA LEU A 10 7.86 12.39 9.55
C LEU A 10 8.92 11.44 8.96
N MET A 11 9.32 10.42 9.71
CA MET A 11 10.28 9.42 9.24
C MET A 11 9.75 8.68 7.99
N GLN A 12 8.49 8.27 8.02
CA GLN A 12 7.84 7.61 6.88
C GLN A 12 7.71 8.55 5.68
N PHE A 13 7.33 9.81 5.90
CA PHE A 13 7.30 10.84 4.86
C PHE A 13 8.66 11.00 4.19
N CYS A 14 9.74 11.15 4.98
CA CYS A 14 11.09 11.25 4.45
C CYS A 14 11.50 10.02 3.63
N GLY A 15 11.21 8.81 4.12
CA GLY A 15 11.52 7.57 3.42
C GLY A 15 10.80 7.46 2.08
N HIS A 16 9.48 7.67 2.06
CA HIS A 16 8.69 7.61 0.83
C HIS A 16 9.01 8.74 -0.14
N SER A 17 9.28 9.95 0.35
CA SER A 17 9.68 11.07 -0.49
C SER A 17 11.07 10.83 -1.11
N TRP A 18 12.01 10.24 -0.37
CA TRP A 18 13.31 9.85 -0.90
C TRP A 18 13.18 8.82 -2.02
N ILE A 19 12.35 7.78 -1.82
CA ILE A 19 12.10 6.78 -2.86
C ILE A 19 11.44 7.43 -4.07
N PHE A 20 10.39 8.24 -3.86
CA PHE A 20 9.67 8.92 -4.92
C PHE A 20 10.57 9.81 -5.79
N THR A 21 11.40 10.64 -5.16
CA THR A 21 12.36 11.50 -5.87
C THR A 21 13.41 10.69 -6.62
N ASN A 22 13.94 9.62 -6.01
CA ASN A 22 14.89 8.75 -6.70
C ASN A 22 14.25 8.04 -7.91
N MET A 23 12.97 7.66 -7.83
CA MET A 23 12.26 7.06 -8.95
C MET A 23 12.02 8.04 -10.10
N ILE A 24 11.80 9.32 -9.80
CA ILE A 24 11.69 10.38 -10.82
C ILE A 24 13.04 10.61 -11.51
N ILE A 25 14.12 10.71 -10.73
CA ILE A 25 15.46 11.02 -11.24
C ILE A 25 16.07 9.84 -12.01
N ARG A 26 16.00 8.64 -11.44
CA ARG A 26 16.65 7.43 -11.96
C ARG A 26 15.66 6.55 -12.73
N PHE A 27 14.81 7.19 -13.53
CA PHE A 27 13.68 6.57 -14.22
C PHE A 27 14.06 5.15 -14.71
N MET A 28 13.35 4.15 -14.18
CA MET A 28 13.49 2.72 -14.51
C MET A 28 14.64 1.90 -13.91
N THR A 29 15.55 2.46 -13.10
CA THR A 29 16.66 1.65 -12.49
C THR A 29 16.39 1.20 -11.04
N PHE A 30 15.26 1.59 -10.45
CA PHE A 30 14.99 1.38 -9.02
C PHE A 30 14.31 0.03 -8.71
N GLY A 31 14.92 -1.08 -9.14
CA GLY A 31 14.40 -2.44 -8.88
C GLY A 31 14.73 -3.02 -7.50
N LYS A 32 15.82 -2.55 -6.86
CA LYS A 32 16.38 -3.13 -5.62
C LYS A 32 16.27 -2.16 -4.43
N GLY A 33 15.05 -1.76 -4.08
CA GLY A 33 14.80 -0.75 -3.03
C GLY A 33 14.84 -1.33 -1.61
N LEU A 34 16.01 -1.39 -0.97
CA LEU A 34 16.11 -1.69 0.48
C LEU A 34 15.22 -0.73 1.30
N VAL A 35 15.28 0.56 0.98
CA VAL A 35 14.48 1.60 1.64
C VAL A 35 12.98 1.32 1.52
N MET A 36 12.51 0.86 0.35
CA MET A 36 11.10 0.49 0.15
C MET A 36 10.70 -0.66 1.09
N ARG A 37 11.53 -1.71 1.21
CA ARG A 37 11.26 -2.83 2.12
C ARG A 37 11.20 -2.37 3.57
N VAL A 38 12.13 -1.51 3.98
CA VAL A 38 12.15 -0.96 5.34
C VAL A 38 10.91 -0.12 5.62
N CYS A 39 10.52 0.82 4.74
CA CYS A 39 9.32 1.64 4.92
C CYS A 39 8.03 0.80 4.99
N GLN A 40 7.93 -0.24 4.16
CA GLN A 40 6.75 -1.13 4.14
C GLN A 40 6.69 -2.00 5.40
N LEU A 41 7.82 -2.48 5.92
CA LEU A 41 7.86 -3.17 7.22
C LEU A 41 7.55 -2.22 8.38
N LEU A 42 8.09 -1.01 8.36
CA LEU A 42 7.78 0.02 9.36
C LEU A 42 6.28 0.36 9.38
N SER A 43 5.59 0.24 8.24
CA SER A 43 4.15 0.45 8.16
C SER A 43 3.34 -0.54 9.00
N ILE A 44 3.90 -1.71 9.36
CA ILE A 44 3.26 -2.66 10.30
C ILE A 44 3.03 -2.01 11.67
N LEU A 45 3.89 -1.07 12.09
CA LEU A 45 3.74 -0.35 13.35
C LEU A 45 2.41 0.41 13.40
N GLU A 46 1.84 0.83 12.26
CA GLU A 46 0.55 1.50 12.23
C GLU A 46 -0.58 0.59 12.72
N ILE A 47 -0.51 -0.71 12.40
CA ILE A 47 -1.48 -1.69 12.90
C ILE A 47 -1.34 -1.76 14.42
N LEU A 48 -0.12 -1.77 14.96
CA LEU A 48 0.12 -1.75 16.39
C LEU A 48 -0.37 -0.46 17.06
N HIS A 49 -0.18 0.70 16.43
CA HIS A 49 -0.67 1.98 16.94
C HIS A 49 -2.20 2.01 17.04
N ILE A 50 -2.89 1.41 16.07
CA ILE A 50 -4.35 1.29 16.10
C ILE A 50 -4.80 0.28 17.16
N LEU A 51 -4.14 -0.88 17.24
CA LEU A 51 -4.48 -1.93 18.22
C LEU A 51 -4.26 -1.48 19.67
N THR A 52 -3.20 -0.70 19.93
CA THR A 52 -2.91 -0.11 21.25
C THR A 52 -3.78 1.11 21.57
N GLY A 53 -4.61 1.57 20.62
CA GLY A 53 -5.48 2.74 20.78
C GLY A 53 -4.76 4.08 20.75
N ILE A 54 -3.46 4.09 20.44
CA ILE A 54 -2.65 5.30 20.27
C ILE A 54 -3.15 6.10 19.04
N ASP A 55 -3.56 5.39 17.99
CA ASP A 55 -4.20 5.94 16.81
C ASP A 55 -5.67 5.48 16.73
N LYS A 56 -6.59 6.40 16.45
CA LYS A 56 -8.05 6.15 16.42
C LYS A 56 -8.57 5.77 15.03
N SER A 57 -7.67 5.49 14.09
CA SER A 57 -8.01 5.08 12.73
C SER A 57 -8.71 3.72 12.67
N ARG A 58 -9.42 3.44 11.57
CA ARG A 58 -10.12 2.16 11.39
C ARG A 58 -9.12 1.02 11.16
N LEU A 59 -9.17 -0.01 12.01
CA LEU A 59 -8.24 -1.15 11.95
C LEU A 59 -8.35 -1.95 10.65
N LEU A 60 -9.56 -2.40 10.28
CA LEU A 60 -9.74 -3.33 9.16
C LEU A 60 -9.24 -2.79 7.80
N PRO A 61 -9.60 -1.56 7.36
CA PRO A 61 -9.11 -1.03 6.10
C PRO A 61 -7.59 -0.90 6.10
N ARG A 62 -7.00 -0.47 7.22
CA ARG A 62 -5.55 -0.27 7.33
C ARG A 62 -4.78 -1.58 7.34
N PHE A 63 -5.29 -2.58 8.05
CA PHE A 63 -4.75 -3.93 8.05
C PHE A 63 -4.74 -4.53 6.63
N LEU A 64 -5.84 -4.43 5.89
CA LEU A 64 -5.92 -4.95 4.52
C LEU A 64 -4.93 -4.23 3.58
N GLN A 65 -4.83 -2.89 3.66
CA GLN A 65 -3.91 -2.09 2.83
C GLN A 65 -2.43 -2.41 3.09
N ILE A 66 -2.03 -2.63 4.34
CA ILE A 66 -0.64 -2.98 4.67
C ILE A 66 -0.34 -4.41 4.26
N THR A 67 -1.21 -5.35 4.64
CA THR A 67 -1.02 -6.78 4.36
C THR A 67 -0.92 -7.05 2.87
N GLU A 68 -1.80 -6.45 2.05
CA GLU A 68 -1.76 -6.68 0.59
C GLU A 68 -0.44 -6.20 -0.03
N ARG A 69 0.13 -5.09 0.49
CA ARG A 69 1.38 -4.50 -0.02
C ARG A 69 2.57 -5.34 0.39
N ILE A 70 2.59 -5.80 1.64
CA ILE A 70 3.65 -6.70 2.14
C ILE A 70 3.65 -8.00 1.35
N ILE A 71 2.49 -8.62 1.11
CA ILE A 71 2.39 -9.84 0.32
C ILE A 71 2.95 -9.60 -1.08
N VAL A 72 2.49 -8.57 -1.80
CA VAL A 72 2.99 -8.30 -3.16
C VAL A 72 4.49 -7.97 -3.15
N LEU A 73 4.98 -7.18 -2.20
CA LEU A 73 6.39 -6.81 -2.14
C LEU A 73 7.30 -8.00 -1.85
N PHE A 74 7.00 -8.78 -0.82
CA PHE A 74 7.90 -9.85 -0.35
C PHE A 74 7.67 -11.15 -1.10
N VAL A 75 6.41 -11.53 -1.33
CA VAL A 75 6.08 -12.82 -1.94
C VAL A 75 6.23 -12.74 -3.44
N VAL A 76 5.79 -11.67 -4.10
CA VAL A 76 5.80 -11.58 -5.58
C VAL A 76 7.08 -10.95 -6.11
N ILE A 77 7.45 -9.77 -5.60
CA ILE A 77 8.54 -8.98 -6.18
C ILE A 77 9.90 -9.41 -5.64
N ASN A 78 10.03 -9.61 -4.32
CA ASN A 78 11.32 -9.93 -3.70
C ASN A 78 11.75 -11.39 -3.94
N SER A 79 10.81 -12.31 -4.20
CA SER A 79 11.13 -13.71 -4.46
C SER A 79 11.64 -13.99 -5.88
N GLN A 80 11.37 -13.10 -6.84
CA GLN A 80 11.75 -13.25 -8.24
C GLN A 80 12.57 -12.04 -8.69
N GLU A 81 13.90 -12.19 -8.86
CA GLU A 81 14.77 -11.07 -9.26
C GLU A 81 14.42 -10.54 -10.65
N GLU A 82 13.94 -11.40 -11.54
CA GLU A 82 13.54 -11.09 -12.91
C GLU A 82 12.33 -10.14 -12.96
N VAL A 83 11.48 -10.18 -11.94
CA VAL A 83 10.28 -9.34 -11.84
C VAL A 83 10.64 -7.93 -11.35
N GLN A 84 11.68 -7.79 -10.52
CA GLN A 84 12.10 -6.51 -9.93
C GLN A 84 12.46 -5.45 -10.97
N GLY A 85 13.03 -5.87 -12.10
CA GLY A 85 13.42 -4.98 -13.19
C GLY A 85 12.28 -4.62 -14.16
N LYS A 86 11.07 -5.14 -13.97
CA LYS A 86 9.96 -4.92 -14.91
C LYS A 86 9.32 -3.55 -14.71
N TYR A 87 8.90 -2.94 -15.82
CA TYR A 87 8.19 -1.65 -15.85
C TYR A 87 6.97 -1.60 -14.93
N VAL A 88 6.22 -2.70 -14.81
CA VAL A 88 5.07 -2.79 -13.92
C VAL A 88 5.42 -2.58 -12.45
N VAL A 89 6.59 -3.06 -12.00
CA VAL A 89 7.07 -2.87 -10.62
C VAL A 89 7.45 -1.42 -10.39
N CYS A 90 8.09 -0.79 -11.38
CA CYS A 90 8.40 0.65 -11.32
C CYS A 90 7.11 1.49 -11.20
N VAL A 91 6.10 1.23 -12.03
CA VAL A 91 4.80 1.94 -11.92
C VAL A 91 4.13 1.68 -10.57
N LEU A 92 4.15 0.44 -10.10
CA LEU A 92 3.57 0.06 -8.81
C LEU A 92 4.22 0.81 -7.64
N PHE A 93 5.55 0.82 -7.60
CA PHE A 93 6.30 1.53 -6.55
C PHE A 93 6.08 3.04 -6.65
N PHE A 94 5.96 3.60 -7.85
CA PHE A 94 5.66 5.02 -8.03
C PHE A 94 4.29 5.37 -7.42
N LEU A 95 3.25 4.60 -7.76
CA LEU A 95 1.91 4.79 -7.22
C LEU A 95 1.87 4.64 -5.69
N TRP A 96 2.61 3.66 -5.16
CA TRP A 96 2.70 3.44 -3.72
C TRP A 96 3.30 4.64 -2.98
N ASN A 97 4.46 5.11 -3.44
CA ASN A 97 5.12 6.24 -2.79
C ASN A 97 4.34 7.53 -2.97
N LEU A 98 3.70 7.77 -4.12
CA LEU A 98 2.85 8.95 -4.31
C LEU A 98 1.72 9.00 -3.29
N LEU A 99 1.02 7.87 -3.08
CA LEU A 99 -0.05 7.77 -2.09
C LEU A 99 0.46 7.97 -0.66
N ASP A 100 1.59 7.35 -0.31
CA ASP A 100 2.16 7.46 1.03
C ASP A 100 2.70 8.85 1.35
N VAL A 101 3.37 9.50 0.41
CA VAL A 101 3.84 10.89 0.58
C VAL A 101 2.66 11.80 0.92
N VAL A 102 1.56 11.72 0.16
CA VAL A 102 0.35 12.52 0.44
C VAL A 102 -0.23 12.18 1.81
N ARG A 103 -0.37 10.88 2.14
CA ARG A 103 -0.96 10.41 3.40
C ARG A 103 -0.16 10.84 4.62
N TYR A 104 1.15 10.59 4.64
CA TYR A 104 2.00 10.95 5.78
C TYR A 104 2.14 12.46 5.93
N THR A 105 2.14 13.23 4.83
CA THR A 105 2.08 14.70 4.91
C THR A 105 0.79 15.16 5.59
N TYR A 106 -0.35 14.59 5.20
CA TYR A 106 -1.64 14.89 5.82
C TYR A 106 -1.67 14.48 7.30
N SER A 107 -1.26 13.26 7.65
CA SER A 107 -1.23 12.77 9.03
C SER A 107 -0.35 13.62 9.93
N MET A 108 0.86 13.96 9.47
CA MET A 108 1.81 14.79 10.20
C MET A 108 1.21 16.16 10.54
N LEU A 109 0.61 16.85 9.56
CA LEU A 109 0.00 18.17 9.75
C LEU A 109 -1.27 18.09 10.61
N ALA A 110 -2.10 17.07 10.42
CA ALA A 110 -3.28 16.85 11.23
C ALA A 110 -2.92 16.65 12.72
N ARG A 111 -1.80 15.98 13.03
CA ARG A 111 -1.30 15.83 14.42
C ARG A 111 -0.80 17.13 15.04
N MET A 112 -0.36 18.08 14.23
CA MET A 112 -0.05 19.46 14.64
C MET A 112 -1.30 20.34 14.76
N GLY A 113 -2.49 19.82 14.42
CA GLY A 113 -3.74 20.58 14.38
C GLY A 113 -3.85 21.51 13.18
N ILE A 114 -2.99 21.35 12.17
CA ILE A 114 -2.96 22.17 10.96
C ILE A 114 -3.74 21.45 9.85
N TYR A 115 -4.76 22.11 9.32
CA TYR A 115 -5.62 21.55 8.27
C TYR A 115 -5.62 22.47 7.04
N TYR A 116 -4.98 22.02 5.96
CA TYR A 116 -5.06 22.68 4.67
C TYR A 116 -6.11 22.01 3.78
N LEU A 117 -7.02 22.79 3.23
CA LEU A 117 -8.09 22.27 2.37
C LEU A 117 -7.55 21.53 1.13
N PRO A 118 -6.54 22.02 0.38
CA PRO A 118 -6.01 21.30 -0.77
C PRO A 118 -5.39 19.95 -0.39
N LEU A 119 -4.64 19.90 0.72
CA LEU A 119 -4.01 18.65 1.17
C LEU A 119 -5.03 17.63 1.70
N THR A 120 -6.05 18.12 2.43
CA THR A 120 -7.16 17.28 2.88
C THR A 120 -7.92 16.72 1.67
N TRP A 121 -8.15 17.57 0.66
CA TRP A 121 -8.78 17.14 -0.58
C TRP A 121 -7.93 16.10 -1.31
N LEU A 122 -6.62 16.30 -1.45
CA LEU A 122 -5.71 15.34 -2.05
C LEU A 122 -5.78 14.00 -1.31
N ASN A 123 -5.64 13.99 0.01
CA ASN A 123 -5.66 12.76 0.81
C ASN A 123 -6.96 11.96 0.65
N PHE A 124 -8.12 12.61 0.63
CA PHE A 124 -9.41 11.89 0.57
C PHE A 124 -9.98 11.74 -0.84
N SER A 125 -9.56 12.56 -1.82
CA SER A 125 -10.10 12.55 -3.18
C SER A 125 -9.16 11.91 -4.18
N LEU A 126 -7.85 12.17 -4.10
CA LEU A 126 -6.86 11.60 -5.01
C LEU A 126 -6.64 10.10 -4.73
N CYS A 127 -6.75 9.70 -3.47
CA CYS A 127 -6.61 8.29 -3.08
C CYS A 127 -7.69 7.38 -3.71
N ILE A 128 -8.90 7.90 -3.97
CA ILE A 128 -10.01 7.12 -4.52
C ILE A 128 -9.71 6.56 -5.92
N PRO A 129 -9.25 7.35 -6.91
CA PRO A 129 -8.87 6.81 -8.22
C PRO A 129 -7.49 6.13 -8.23
N LEU A 130 -6.53 6.62 -7.44
CA LEU A 130 -5.18 6.04 -7.42
C LEU A 130 -5.13 4.65 -6.78
N TYR A 131 -6.01 4.36 -5.82
CA TYR A 131 -6.07 3.06 -5.17
C TYR A 131 -6.41 1.90 -6.14
N PRO A 132 -7.51 1.94 -6.92
CA PRO A 132 -7.79 0.92 -7.94
C PRO A 132 -6.68 0.82 -8.99
N LEU A 133 -6.08 1.95 -9.40
CA LEU A 133 -4.93 1.92 -10.30
C LEU A 133 -3.74 1.16 -9.68
N SER A 134 -3.48 1.34 -8.38
CA SER A 134 -2.47 0.59 -7.65
C SER A 134 -2.81 -0.91 -7.57
N VAL A 135 -4.08 -1.27 -7.33
CA VAL A 135 -4.52 -2.68 -7.31
C VAL A 135 -4.36 -3.33 -8.69
N LEU A 136 -4.71 -2.63 -9.76
CA LEU A 136 -4.47 -3.10 -11.13
C LEU A 136 -2.98 -3.33 -11.38
N ALA A 137 -2.11 -2.40 -10.98
CA ALA A 137 -0.66 -2.58 -11.09
C ALA A 137 -0.14 -3.80 -10.29
N LYS A 138 -0.69 -4.07 -9.09
CA LYS A 138 -0.39 -5.30 -8.32
C LYS A 138 -0.83 -6.55 -9.08
N ALA A 139 -2.04 -6.54 -9.65
CA ALA A 139 -2.57 -7.65 -10.42
C ALA A 139 -1.69 -7.94 -11.65
N PHE A 140 -1.27 -6.91 -12.38
CA PHE A 140 -0.33 -7.07 -13.49
C PHE A 140 1.04 -7.59 -13.02
N ALA A 141 1.57 -7.09 -11.90
CA ALA A 141 2.83 -7.60 -11.33
C ALA A 141 2.74 -9.10 -11.00
N ILE A 142 1.61 -9.52 -10.42
CA ILE A 142 1.30 -10.93 -10.17
C ILE A 142 1.25 -11.72 -11.49
N CYS A 143 0.48 -11.26 -12.48
CA CYS A 143 0.36 -11.96 -13.76
C CYS A 143 1.72 -12.11 -14.47
N VAL A 144 2.55 -11.08 -14.46
CA VAL A 144 3.91 -11.12 -15.03
C VAL A 144 4.81 -12.08 -14.24
N SER A 145 4.61 -12.22 -12.93
CA SER A 145 5.39 -13.13 -12.09
C SER A 145 5.03 -14.61 -12.25
N LEU A 146 3.78 -14.93 -12.62
CA LEU A 146 3.27 -16.31 -12.73
C LEU A 146 4.20 -17.27 -13.50
N PRO A 147 4.65 -16.96 -14.74
CA PRO A 147 5.51 -17.88 -15.48
C PRO A 147 6.86 -18.14 -14.78
N TYR A 148 7.38 -17.19 -14.02
CA TYR A 148 8.61 -17.39 -13.24
C TYR A 148 8.38 -18.34 -12.06
N PHE A 149 7.24 -18.23 -11.37
CA PHE A 149 6.85 -19.19 -10.34
C PHE A 149 6.61 -20.60 -10.89
N GLU A 150 6.07 -20.70 -12.11
CA GLU A 150 5.86 -21.99 -12.77
C GLU A 150 7.19 -22.62 -13.20
N TYR A 151 8.12 -21.82 -13.74
CA TYR A 151 9.42 -22.29 -14.21
C TYR A 151 10.37 -22.69 -13.07
N PHE A 152 10.51 -21.83 -12.05
CA PHE A 152 11.43 -22.07 -10.93
C PHE A 152 10.83 -22.96 -9.83
N GLY A 153 9.52 -23.17 -9.82
CA GLY A 153 8.83 -23.95 -8.78
C GLY A 153 8.87 -23.30 -7.39
N THR A 154 9.21 -22.02 -7.30
CA THR A 154 9.34 -21.28 -6.03
C THR A 154 8.06 -21.40 -5.19
N TYR A 155 8.21 -21.81 -3.92
CA TYR A 155 7.12 -22.06 -2.95
C TYR A 155 6.13 -23.19 -3.30
N SER A 156 6.38 -24.00 -4.34
CA SER A 156 5.55 -25.17 -4.62
C SER A 156 6.00 -26.36 -3.77
N ILE A 157 5.11 -26.88 -2.92
CA ILE A 157 5.39 -28.04 -2.07
C ILE A 157 4.68 -29.26 -2.64
N LYS A 158 5.45 -30.30 -2.94
CA LYS A 158 4.94 -31.65 -3.24
C LYS A 158 4.91 -32.44 -1.93
N LEU A 159 3.73 -32.64 -1.34
CA LEU A 159 3.57 -33.49 -0.18
C LEU A 159 3.56 -34.97 -0.59
N PRO A 160 4.40 -35.84 0.02
CA PRO A 160 4.30 -37.27 -0.16
C PRO A 160 3.08 -37.86 0.58
N PHE A 161 2.66 -39.05 0.13
CA PHE A 161 1.47 -39.83 0.55
C PHE A 161 1.24 -39.86 2.08
N PRO A 162 0.00 -39.88 2.62
CA PRO A 162 -1.28 -40.29 2.00
C PRO A 162 -2.19 -39.16 1.50
N PHE A 163 -1.84 -37.91 1.76
CA PHE A 163 -2.55 -36.76 1.22
C PHE A 163 -1.75 -36.19 0.05
N ALA A 164 -1.93 -36.76 -1.15
CA ALA A 164 -1.25 -36.35 -2.39
C ALA A 164 -1.77 -35.00 -2.92
N PHE A 165 -1.73 -33.95 -2.10
CA PHE A 165 -2.03 -32.58 -2.52
C PHE A 165 -0.72 -31.87 -2.87
N SER A 166 -0.53 -31.59 -4.15
CA SER A 166 0.51 -30.67 -4.61
C SER A 166 -0.07 -29.26 -4.59
N ILE A 167 0.28 -28.44 -3.59
CA ILE A 167 -0.10 -27.03 -3.58
C ILE A 167 0.82 -26.32 -4.57
N TYR A 168 0.32 -26.10 -5.79
CA TYR A 168 1.03 -25.34 -6.79
C TYR A 168 0.83 -23.86 -6.52
N PHE A 169 1.92 -23.18 -6.16
CA PHE A 169 1.91 -21.80 -5.72
C PHE A 169 1.25 -20.82 -6.72
N PRO A 170 1.40 -20.98 -8.06
CA PRO A 170 0.66 -20.19 -9.04
C PRO A 170 -0.87 -20.22 -8.90
N TYR A 171 -1.48 -21.33 -8.46
CA TYR A 171 -2.92 -21.36 -8.19
C TYR A 171 -3.29 -20.52 -6.97
N VAL A 172 -2.47 -20.55 -5.92
CA VAL A 172 -2.64 -19.67 -4.74
C VAL A 172 -2.60 -18.21 -5.16
N LEU A 173 -1.67 -17.85 -6.04
CA LEU A 173 -1.52 -16.48 -6.53
C LEU A 173 -2.69 -16.04 -7.43
N LYS A 174 -3.24 -16.95 -8.24
CA LYS A 174 -4.48 -16.72 -9.00
C LYS A 174 -5.69 -16.51 -8.09
N MET A 175 -5.84 -17.31 -7.03
CA MET A 175 -6.90 -17.11 -6.04
C MET A 175 -6.73 -15.78 -5.28
N TYR A 176 -5.48 -15.40 -4.99
CA TYR A 176 -5.17 -14.12 -4.35
C TYR A 176 -5.57 -12.90 -5.20
N LEU A 177 -5.55 -13.00 -6.53
CA LEU A 177 -6.09 -11.93 -7.40
C LEU A 177 -7.56 -11.64 -7.10
N LEU A 178 -8.38 -12.68 -6.90
CA LEU A 178 -9.80 -12.49 -6.56
C LEU A 178 -9.94 -11.76 -5.21
N VAL A 179 -9.14 -12.15 -4.22
CA VAL A 179 -9.11 -11.50 -2.90
C VAL A 179 -8.70 -10.02 -3.02
N LEU A 180 -7.72 -9.69 -3.86
CA LEU A 180 -7.31 -8.30 -4.11
C LEU A 180 -8.45 -7.46 -4.67
N PHE A 181 -9.21 -7.97 -5.64
CA PHE A 181 -10.35 -7.25 -6.20
C PHE A 181 -11.48 -7.08 -5.19
N THR A 182 -11.80 -8.11 -4.39
CA THR A 182 -12.79 -8.00 -3.33
C THR A 182 -12.38 -6.99 -2.26
N GLY A 183 -11.12 -7.06 -1.79
CA GLY A 183 -10.55 -6.11 -0.84
C GLY A 183 -10.54 -4.67 -1.38
N MET A 184 -10.31 -4.50 -2.68
CA MET A 184 -10.35 -3.21 -3.33
C MET A 184 -11.73 -2.54 -3.23
N CYS A 185 -12.79 -3.27 -3.55
CA CYS A 185 -14.17 -2.76 -3.44
C CYS A 185 -14.47 -2.30 -2.02
N PHE A 186 -14.09 -3.10 -1.01
CA PHE A 186 -14.29 -2.77 0.40
C PHE A 186 -13.52 -1.50 0.82
N ILE A 187 -12.26 -1.37 0.41
CA ILE A 187 -11.43 -0.21 0.77
C ILE A 187 -11.93 1.07 0.08
N ILE A 188 -12.34 0.99 -1.19
CA ILE A 188 -12.91 2.13 -1.90
C ILE A 188 -14.18 2.63 -1.21
N GLN A 189 -15.08 1.74 -0.79
CA GLN A 189 -16.27 2.12 -0.03
C GLN A 189 -15.92 2.86 1.27
N ASN A 190 -14.90 2.38 1.99
CA ASN A 190 -14.40 3.06 3.19
C ASN A 190 -13.80 4.43 2.89
N LEU A 191 -13.00 4.57 1.83
CA LEU A 191 -12.43 5.85 1.41
C LEU A 191 -13.52 6.86 1.03
N PHE A 192 -14.60 6.43 0.37
CA PHE A 192 -15.75 7.29 0.10
C PHE A 192 -16.47 7.71 1.39
N SER A 193 -16.60 6.81 2.37
CA SER A 193 -17.17 7.13 3.69
C SER A 193 -16.32 8.18 4.41
N GLU A 194 -15.00 8.03 4.43
CA GLU A 194 -14.06 8.98 5.05
C GLU A 194 -14.08 10.33 4.33
N ARG A 195 -14.09 10.33 2.99
CA ARG A 195 -14.22 11.56 2.22
C ARG A 195 -15.47 12.34 2.59
N LYS A 196 -16.62 11.67 2.72
CA LYS A 196 -17.88 12.31 3.14
C LYS A 196 -17.77 12.87 4.55
N ALA A 197 -17.15 12.15 5.48
CA ALA A 197 -16.98 12.60 6.86
C ALA A 197 -16.11 13.88 6.96
N HIS A 198 -14.96 13.90 6.27
CA HIS A 198 -14.00 14.99 6.37
C HIS A 198 -14.33 16.20 5.48
N LEU A 199 -14.74 15.97 4.23
CA LEU A 199 -15.04 17.07 3.27
C LEU A 199 -16.51 17.48 3.28
N GLY A 200 -17.43 16.58 3.63
CA GLY A 200 -18.86 16.91 3.73
C GLY A 200 -19.17 17.87 4.88
N THR A 201 -18.48 17.71 6.01
CA THR A 201 -18.64 18.59 7.19
C THR A 201 -18.05 19.98 6.97
N GLY A 202 -16.98 20.10 6.17
CA GLY A 202 -16.37 21.38 5.82
C GLY A 202 -17.34 22.33 5.10
N ASN A 203 -18.11 21.81 4.13
CA ASN A 203 -19.12 22.60 3.41
C ASN A 203 -20.30 23.07 4.29
N ILE A 204 -20.60 22.37 5.39
CA ILE A 204 -21.68 22.76 6.31
C ILE A 204 -21.23 23.92 7.22
N LYS A 205 -19.96 23.94 7.65
CA LYS A 205 -19.42 25.05 8.45
C LYS A 205 -19.28 26.34 7.63
N THR A 206 -18.85 26.25 6.37
CA THR A 206 -18.76 27.43 5.49
C THR A 206 -20.13 27.95 5.02
N LYS A 207 -21.18 27.13 5.05
CA LYS A 207 -22.57 27.58 4.79
C LYS A 207 -23.25 28.25 6.00
N ARG A 208 -22.62 28.27 7.17
CA ARG A 208 -23.17 28.83 8.42
C ARG A 208 -22.42 30.04 8.96
N SER A 209 -21.40 30.55 8.27
CA SER A 209 -20.81 31.87 8.53
C SER A 209 -21.19 32.85 7.44
#